data_AF-A0A453T011-F1
#
_entry.id   AF-A0A453T011-F1
#
_cell.length_a   1.000
_cell.length_b   1.000
_cell.length_c   1.000
_cell.angle_alpha   90.00
_cell.angle_beta   90.00
_cell.angle_gamma   90.00
#
_symmetry.space_group_name_H-M   'P 1'
#
loop_
_entity.id
_entity.type
_entity.pdbx_description
1 polymer ?
#
loop_
_entity_poly.entity_id
_entity_poly.type
_entity_poly.pdbx_seq_one_letter_code
_entity_poly.pdbx_strand_id
1 'polypeptide(L)'
;MKGGSKVVVVPHKHDGVFIAKAKEDALCTKNMVAGESVYGEKRVSVQNEDGTKVEYRVWNPFRSKLAAAVLGGVDNIWIAPGARVLYLGAASGTTVSHVSDIVGPTGLVYAVEFSHRSGRDLVNMAKKRTNVIPIIEDARHPAKYRMLVGMVDVIFSDVAQPDQVYLSSYKS
;
A
#
# COMPACT_ATOMS: atom_id res chain seq x y z
N MET A 1 17.98 14.88 6.83
CA MET A 1 18.43 15.10 5.43
C MET A 1 17.64 16.25 4.84
N LYS A 2 18.31 17.35 4.50
CA LYS A 2 17.73 18.53 3.85
C LYS A 2 17.39 18.18 2.39
N GLY A 3 16.19 18.56 1.93
CA GLY A 3 15.73 18.32 0.56
C GLY A 3 16.58 19.10 -0.44
N GLY A 4 17.12 18.42 -1.45
CA GLY A 4 17.94 19.05 -2.48
C GLY A 4 19.00 18.16 -3.14
N SER A 5 19.24 16.94 -2.65
CA SER A 5 20.07 15.97 -3.38
C SER A 5 19.35 15.55 -4.67
N LYS A 6 20.04 15.57 -5.82
CA LYS A 6 19.54 14.96 -7.06
C LYS A 6 19.28 13.47 -6.78
N VAL A 7 18.00 13.10 -6.68
CA VAL A 7 17.58 11.72 -6.49
C VAL A 7 17.26 11.14 -7.85
N VAL A 8 17.85 10.00 -8.18
CA VAL A 8 17.50 9.24 -9.39
C VAL A 8 16.53 8.15 -8.97
N VAL A 9 15.36 8.07 -9.61
CA VAL A 9 14.38 7.01 -9.33
C VAL A 9 14.50 5.94 -10.40
N VAL A 10 14.73 4.70 -9.98
CA VAL A 10 14.83 3.53 -10.87
C VAL A 10 13.74 2.52 -10.52
N PRO A 11 13.21 1.75 -11.49
CA PRO A 11 12.25 0.69 -11.21
C PRO A 11 12.88 -0.43 -10.37
N HIS A 12 12.09 -1.01 -9.46
CA HIS A 12 12.46 -2.22 -8.72
C HIS A 12 12.09 -3.48 -9.53
N LYS A 13 12.52 -4.67 -9.09
CA LYS A 13 12.09 -5.96 -9.69
C LYS A 13 10.59 -6.26 -9.57
N HIS A 14 9.87 -5.52 -8.71
CA HIS A 14 8.43 -5.68 -8.53
C HIS A 14 7.73 -4.50 -9.18
N ASP A 15 6.73 -4.77 -10.00
CA ASP A 15 6.00 -3.74 -10.72
C ASP A 15 5.32 -2.75 -9.77
N GLY A 16 5.37 -1.47 -10.11
CA GLY A 16 4.82 -0.39 -9.29
C GLY A 16 5.68 0.00 -8.07
N VAL A 17 6.78 -0.70 -7.82
CA VAL A 17 7.77 -0.37 -6.79
C VAL A 17 9.03 0.22 -7.41
N PHE A 18 9.63 1.19 -6.74
CA PHE A 18 10.79 1.94 -7.23
C PHE A 18 11.86 2.08 -6.14
N ILE A 19 13.09 2.36 -6.55
CA ILE A 19 14.20 2.71 -5.67
C ILE A 19 14.61 4.15 -5.98
N ALA A 20 14.54 5.00 -4.97
CA ALA A 20 15.14 6.32 -4.98
C ALA A 20 16.63 6.20 -4.62
N LYS A 21 17.51 6.29 -5.61
CA LYS A 21 18.97 6.29 -5.43
C LYS A 21 19.45 7.67 -5.00
N ALA A 22 20.13 7.71 -3.86
CA ALA A 22 20.72 8.90 -3.27
C ALA A 22 22.00 8.50 -2.50
N LYS A 23 22.38 9.25 -1.45
CA LYS A 23 23.44 8.81 -0.54
C LYS A 23 23.06 7.51 0.19
N GLU A 24 21.78 7.36 0.48
CA GLU A 24 21.16 6.16 1.03
C GLU A 24 19.98 5.82 0.13
N ASP A 25 19.95 4.59 -0.39
CA ASP A 25 18.86 4.12 -1.23
C ASP A 25 17.60 3.94 -0.40
N ALA A 26 16.44 4.32 -0.97
CA ALA A 26 15.16 4.19 -0.30
C ALA A 26 14.12 3.57 -1.24
N LEU A 27 13.31 2.67 -0.70
CA LEU A 27 12.16 2.12 -1.41
C LEU A 27 11.09 3.21 -1.56
N CYS A 28 10.43 3.28 -2.71
CA CYS A 28 9.36 4.24 -2.95
C CYS A 28 8.26 3.70 -3.87
N THR A 29 7.08 4.31 -3.78
CA THR A 29 5.92 4.06 -4.65
C THR A 29 5.53 5.35 -5.37
N LYS A 30 4.96 5.24 -6.57
CA LYS A 30 4.46 6.40 -7.31
C LYS A 30 3.20 6.93 -6.62
N ASN A 31 3.22 8.20 -6.18
CA ASN A 31 2.11 8.78 -5.46
C ASN A 31 0.89 8.94 -6.36
N MET A 32 -0.23 8.33 -5.98
CA MET A 32 -1.50 8.52 -6.70
C MET A 32 -2.13 9.90 -6.43
N VAL A 33 -1.90 10.47 -5.24
CA VAL A 33 -2.46 11.75 -4.81
C VAL A 33 -1.33 12.76 -4.62
N ALA A 34 -0.88 13.33 -5.73
CA ALA A 34 0.27 14.25 -5.74
C ALA A 34 0.04 15.45 -4.81
N GLY A 35 1.08 15.84 -4.08
CA GLY A 35 1.03 16.97 -3.16
C GLY A 35 0.72 16.58 -1.71
N GLU A 36 0.26 15.34 -1.49
CA GLU A 36 -0.13 14.86 -0.17
C GLU A 36 0.73 13.70 0.35
N SER A 37 1.10 13.79 1.63
CA SER A 37 1.67 12.70 2.43
C SER A 37 0.62 12.13 3.37
N VAL A 38 0.65 10.82 3.63
CA VAL A 38 -0.36 10.16 4.49
C VAL A 38 0.04 10.20 5.97
N TYR A 39 1.31 9.94 6.28
CA TYR A 39 1.82 9.85 7.65
C TYR A 39 3.08 10.69 7.88
N GLY A 40 3.32 11.68 7.01
CA GLY A 40 4.47 12.58 7.06
C GLY A 40 5.75 11.98 6.48
N GLU A 41 5.64 10.96 5.63
CA GLU A 41 6.75 10.40 4.88
C GLU A 41 7.38 11.41 3.91
N LYS A 42 8.68 11.19 3.63
CA LYS A 42 9.39 11.97 2.63
C LYS A 42 8.80 11.70 1.24
N ARG A 43 8.75 12.75 0.42
CA ARG A 43 8.31 12.70 -0.98
C ARG A 43 9.44 13.13 -1.90
N VAL A 44 9.52 12.51 -3.06
CA VAL A 44 10.50 12.79 -4.10
C VAL A 44 9.74 13.21 -5.35
N SER A 45 9.93 14.44 -5.80
CA SER A 45 9.38 14.91 -7.07
C SER A 45 10.43 14.76 -8.16
N VAL A 46 10.07 14.10 -9.25
CA VAL A 46 10.89 13.97 -10.47
C VAL A 46 10.15 14.66 -11.60
N GLN A 47 10.87 15.48 -12.37
CA GLN A 47 10.37 16.08 -13.59
C GLN A 47 10.83 15.20 -14.76
N ASN A 48 9.89 14.66 -15.52
CA ASN A 48 10.20 13.87 -16.72
C ASN A 48 10.60 14.81 -17.87
N GLU A 49 11.25 14.25 -18.88
CA GLU A 49 11.65 14.96 -20.11
C GLU A 49 10.43 15.57 -20.83
N ASP A 50 9.26 14.92 -20.73
CA ASP A 50 7.97 15.40 -21.26
C ASP A 50 7.36 16.58 -20.48
N GLY A 51 8.08 17.10 -19.48
CA GLY A 51 7.62 18.21 -18.62
C GLY A 51 6.63 17.79 -17.51
N THR A 52 6.14 16.56 -17.52
CA THR A 52 5.24 16.05 -16.47
C THR A 52 5.99 15.84 -15.16
N LYS A 53 5.42 16.32 -14.05
CA LYS A 53 5.97 16.11 -12.71
C LYS A 53 5.34 14.88 -12.07
N VAL A 54 6.16 13.88 -11.76
CA VAL A 54 5.75 12.68 -11.04
C VAL A 54 6.26 12.78 -9.61
N GLU A 55 5.38 12.48 -8.65
CA GLU A 55 5.75 12.42 -7.23
C GLU A 55 5.82 10.96 -6.77
N TYR A 56 6.86 10.64 -6.00
CA TYR A 56 7.08 9.36 -5.35
C TYR A 56 7.06 9.54 -3.83
N ARG A 57 6.60 8.52 -3.11
CA ARG A 57 6.55 8.49 -1.65
C ARG A 57 7.52 7.45 -1.11
N VAL A 58 8.34 7.84 -0.13
CA VAL A 58 9.29 6.92 0.51
C VAL A 58 8.53 5.92 1.38
N TRP A 59 8.77 4.64 1.12
CA TRP A 59 8.16 3.53 1.83
C TRP A 59 9.13 2.98 2.88
N ASN A 60 8.78 3.13 4.15
CA ASN A 60 9.68 2.79 5.26
C ASN A 60 9.57 1.30 5.65
N PRO A 61 10.63 0.48 5.48
CA PRO A 61 10.62 -0.94 5.85
C PRO A 61 10.45 -1.18 7.36
N PHE A 62 10.84 -0.24 8.21
CA PHE A 62 10.67 -0.36 9.67
C PHE A 62 9.22 -0.12 10.13
N ARG A 63 8.35 0.36 9.24
CA ARG A 63 6.93 0.63 9.54
C ARG A 63 5.96 -0.22 8.71
N SER A 64 6.48 -1.01 7.78
CA SER A 64 5.66 -1.81 6.86
C SER A 64 6.30 -3.17 6.65
N LYS A 65 5.63 -4.23 7.10
CA LYS A 65 6.09 -5.61 6.91
C LYS A 65 6.24 -5.96 5.44
N LEU A 66 5.36 -5.43 4.58
CA LEU A 66 5.43 -5.63 3.14
C LEU A 66 6.68 -4.96 2.53
N ALA A 67 7.00 -3.72 2.92
CA ALA A 67 8.25 -3.08 2.50
C ALA A 67 9.48 -3.85 2.98
N ALA A 68 9.46 -4.35 4.23
CA ALA A 68 10.53 -5.18 4.77
C ALA A 68 10.69 -6.48 3.97
N ALA A 69 9.59 -7.13 3.55
CA ALA A 69 9.62 -8.33 2.72
C ALA A 69 10.19 -8.05 1.32
N VAL A 70 9.80 -6.94 0.69
CA VAL A 70 10.35 -6.48 -0.59
C VAL A 70 11.85 -6.25 -0.47
N LEU A 71 12.30 -5.52 0.56
CA LEU A 71 13.71 -5.26 0.81
C LEU A 71 14.48 -6.52 1.19
N GLY A 72 13.82 -7.48 1.86
CA GLY A 72 14.35 -8.80 2.19
C GLY A 72 14.47 -9.73 0.98
N GLY A 73 14.01 -9.30 -0.20
CA GLY A 73 14.27 -10.00 -1.46
C GLY A 73 13.24 -11.06 -1.85
N VAL A 74 12.02 -11.05 -1.28
CA VAL A 74 10.94 -11.99 -1.67
C VAL A 74 10.76 -12.06 -3.18
N ASP A 75 10.56 -13.25 -3.74
CA ASP A 75 10.51 -13.44 -5.20
C ASP A 75 9.32 -12.75 -5.84
N ASN A 76 8.13 -12.91 -5.25
CA ASN A 76 6.91 -12.28 -5.74
C ASN A 76 6.03 -11.83 -4.56
N ILE A 77 5.51 -10.61 -4.66
CA ILE A 77 4.52 -10.07 -3.71
C ILE A 77 3.08 -10.17 -4.25
N TRP A 78 2.91 -10.54 -5.52
CA TRP A 78 1.65 -10.66 -6.26
C TRP A 78 0.82 -9.37 -6.39
N ILE A 79 1.18 -8.33 -5.66
CA ILE A 79 0.63 -6.99 -5.76
C ILE A 79 1.29 -6.27 -6.94
N ALA A 80 0.55 -6.12 -8.03
CA ALA A 80 1.00 -5.48 -9.26
C ALA A 80 -0.04 -4.43 -9.73
N PRO A 81 0.33 -3.52 -10.63
CA PRO A 81 -0.61 -2.60 -11.25
C PRO A 81 -1.83 -3.33 -11.85
N GLY A 82 -3.03 -2.87 -11.53
CA GLY A 82 -4.30 -3.48 -11.95
C GLY A 82 -4.83 -4.60 -11.05
N ALA A 83 -4.05 -5.10 -10.10
CA ALA A 83 -4.47 -6.18 -9.21
C ALA A 83 -5.56 -5.72 -8.21
N ARG A 84 -6.42 -6.67 -7.82
CA ARG A 84 -7.40 -6.51 -6.74
C ARG A 84 -6.86 -7.16 -5.47
N VAL A 85 -6.64 -6.36 -4.43
CA VAL A 85 -6.02 -6.78 -3.18
C VAL A 85 -7.02 -6.70 -2.03
N LEU A 86 -7.12 -7.76 -1.24
CA LEU A 86 -7.77 -7.74 0.07
C LEU A 86 -6.69 -7.62 1.17
N TYR A 87 -6.67 -6.50 1.88
CA TYR A 87 -5.75 -6.23 2.97
C TYR A 87 -6.47 -6.41 4.31
N LEU A 88 -6.04 -7.39 5.11
CA LEU A 88 -6.59 -7.67 6.43
C LEU A 88 -5.69 -7.05 7.51
N GLY A 89 -6.27 -6.24 8.39
CA GLY A 89 -5.53 -5.51 9.43
C GLY A 89 -4.92 -4.22 8.90
N ALA A 90 -5.73 -3.40 8.23
CA ALA A 90 -5.30 -2.17 7.56
C ALA A 90 -4.82 -1.06 8.51
N ALA A 91 -5.14 -1.14 9.80
CA ALA A 91 -4.86 -0.14 10.82
C ALA A 91 -5.27 1.27 10.34
N SER A 92 -4.37 2.26 10.42
CA SER A 92 -4.60 3.62 9.93
C SER A 92 -4.35 3.81 8.43
N GLY A 93 -4.04 2.73 7.69
CA GLY A 93 -3.88 2.77 6.24
C GLY A 93 -2.48 3.20 5.74
N THR A 94 -1.46 3.16 6.60
CA THR A 94 -0.07 3.52 6.21
C THR A 94 0.45 2.64 5.08
N THR A 95 0.53 1.31 5.27
CA THR A 95 0.94 0.36 4.23
C THR A 95 -0.11 0.27 3.11
N VAL A 96 -1.40 0.31 3.44
CA VAL A 96 -2.49 0.28 2.45
C VAL A 96 -2.35 1.40 1.43
N SER A 97 -1.93 2.59 1.85
CA SER A 97 -1.72 3.70 0.92
C SER A 97 -0.59 3.45 -0.09
N HIS A 98 0.43 2.65 0.27
CA HIS A 98 1.48 2.23 -0.66
C HIS A 98 1.03 1.08 -1.57
N VAL A 99 0.25 0.14 -1.03
CA VAL A 99 -0.38 -0.92 -1.86
C VAL A 99 -1.31 -0.28 -2.90
N SER A 100 -2.10 0.71 -2.49
CA SER A 100 -2.95 1.52 -3.36
C SER A 100 -2.15 2.21 -4.47
N ASP A 101 -0.99 2.79 -4.15
CA ASP A 101 -0.09 3.43 -5.11
C ASP A 101 0.45 2.40 -6.13
N ILE A 102 0.77 1.17 -5.69
CA ILE A 102 1.30 0.09 -6.54
C ILE A 102 0.24 -0.45 -7.50
N VAL A 103 -0.96 -0.78 -7.00
CA VAL A 103 -2.04 -1.33 -7.84
C VAL A 103 -2.59 -0.29 -8.82
N GLY A 104 -2.40 1.00 -8.53
CA GLY A 104 -2.76 2.07 -9.44
C GLY A 104 -4.28 2.28 -9.58
N PRO A 105 -4.70 3.18 -10.49
CA PRO A 105 -6.10 3.59 -10.63
C PRO A 105 -7.00 2.50 -11.23
N THR A 106 -6.42 1.50 -11.90
CA THR A 106 -7.14 0.37 -12.49
C THR A 106 -7.31 -0.80 -11.52
N GLY A 107 -6.47 -0.86 -10.48
CA GLY A 107 -6.56 -1.85 -9.41
C GLY A 107 -7.49 -1.40 -8.30
N LEU A 108 -7.67 -2.27 -7.30
CA LEU A 108 -8.56 -2.01 -6.17
C LEU A 108 -7.99 -2.59 -4.88
N VAL A 109 -8.13 -1.87 -3.77
CA VAL A 109 -7.70 -2.35 -2.45
C VAL A 109 -8.88 -2.35 -1.49
N TYR A 110 -9.32 -3.53 -1.07
CA TYR A 110 -10.26 -3.70 0.02
C TYR A 110 -9.48 -3.71 1.34
N ALA A 111 -9.67 -2.69 2.18
CA ALA A 111 -8.91 -2.53 3.41
C ALA A 111 -9.80 -2.82 4.62
N VAL A 112 -9.61 -3.98 5.26
CA VAL A 112 -10.39 -4.43 6.41
C VAL A 112 -9.69 -4.02 7.70
N GLU A 113 -10.42 -3.30 8.55
CA GLU A 113 -9.95 -2.90 9.88
C GLU A 113 -11.07 -3.03 10.91
N PHE A 114 -10.77 -3.59 12.08
CA PHE A 114 -11.77 -3.80 13.13
C PHE A 114 -11.90 -2.57 14.05
N SER A 115 -10.79 -1.88 14.31
CA SER A 115 -10.76 -0.73 15.22
C SER A 115 -11.52 0.45 14.63
N HIS A 116 -12.51 0.97 15.35
CA HIS A 116 -13.22 2.18 14.94
C HIS A 116 -12.32 3.42 14.94
N ARG A 117 -11.35 3.48 15.86
CA ARG A 117 -10.41 4.61 15.94
C ARG A 117 -9.51 4.62 14.70
N SER A 118 -8.83 3.52 14.42
CA SER A 118 -7.96 3.39 13.25
C SER A 118 -8.77 3.46 11.95
N GLY A 119 -10.00 2.94 11.98
CA GLY A 119 -10.95 3.01 10.89
C GLY A 119 -11.31 4.43 10.46
N ARG A 120 -11.36 5.41 11.38
CA ARG A 120 -11.56 6.83 11.02
C ARG A 120 -10.41 7.35 10.16
N ASP A 121 -9.18 7.04 10.53
CA ASP A 121 -7.99 7.45 9.78
C ASP A 121 -7.95 6.74 8.42
N LEU A 122 -8.27 5.45 8.38
CA LEU A 122 -8.37 4.66 7.17
C LEU A 122 -9.42 5.24 6.19
N VAL A 123 -10.61 5.58 6.69
CA VAL A 123 -11.67 6.21 5.89
C VAL A 123 -11.23 7.58 5.37
N ASN A 124 -10.54 8.38 6.19
CA ASN A 124 -10.04 9.68 5.75
C ASN A 124 -8.96 9.57 4.67
N MET A 125 -8.10 8.55 4.75
CA MET A 125 -7.12 8.23 3.72
C MET A 125 -7.80 7.76 2.43
N ALA A 126 -8.82 6.89 2.54
CA ALA A 126 -9.58 6.36 1.42
C ALA A 126 -10.43 7.42 0.68
N LYS A 127 -10.93 8.45 1.38
CA LYS A 127 -11.62 9.59 0.72
C LYS A 127 -10.79 10.25 -0.39
N LYS A 128 -9.46 10.16 -0.28
CA LYS A 128 -8.52 10.78 -1.21
C LYS A 128 -7.99 9.81 -2.26
N ARG A 129 -8.14 8.51 -2.03
CA ARG A 129 -7.71 7.42 -2.92
C ARG A 129 -8.91 6.61 -3.34
N THR A 130 -9.43 6.90 -4.53
CA THR A 130 -10.68 6.32 -5.06
C THR A 130 -10.61 4.81 -5.28
N ASN A 131 -9.41 4.23 -5.35
CA ASN A 131 -9.20 2.80 -5.50
C ASN A 131 -9.11 2.04 -4.16
N VAL A 132 -9.32 2.70 -3.02
CA VAL A 132 -9.35 2.06 -1.69
C VAL A 132 -10.78 2.02 -1.15
N ILE A 133 -11.26 0.82 -0.81
CA ILE A 133 -12.55 0.60 -0.17
C ILE A 133 -12.30 0.24 1.30
N PRO A 134 -12.55 1.16 2.25
CA PRO A 134 -12.38 0.89 3.67
C PRO A 134 -13.58 0.07 4.19
N ILE A 135 -13.30 -1.01 4.91
CA ILE A 135 -14.29 -1.91 5.50
C ILE A 135 -14.02 -1.97 7.00
N ILE A 136 -14.90 -1.36 7.80
CA ILE A 136 -14.76 -1.34 9.26
C ILE A 136 -15.53 -2.51 9.86
N GLU A 137 -14.94 -3.70 9.79
CA GLU A 137 -15.51 -4.96 10.26
C GLU A 137 -14.42 -5.90 10.79
N ASP A 138 -14.85 -6.92 11.53
CA ASP A 138 -13.97 -7.98 12.00
C ASP A 138 -13.62 -8.95 10.86
N ALA A 139 -12.33 -9.05 10.53
CA ALA A 139 -11.81 -9.95 9.49
C ALA A 139 -12.16 -11.43 9.72
N ARG A 140 -12.47 -11.84 10.97
CA ARG A 140 -12.88 -13.22 11.31
C ARG A 140 -14.27 -13.58 10.81
N HIS A 141 -15.06 -12.59 10.39
CA HIS A 141 -16.43 -12.80 9.93
C HIS A 141 -16.62 -12.33 8.48
N PRO A 142 -15.96 -12.98 7.49
CA PRO A 142 -16.04 -12.56 6.08
C PRO A 142 -17.46 -12.52 5.51
N ALA A 143 -18.37 -13.32 6.07
CA ALA A 143 -19.79 -13.29 5.72
C ALA A 143 -20.45 -11.91 5.94
N LYS A 144 -19.94 -11.06 6.84
CA LYS A 144 -20.50 -9.73 7.11
C LYS A 144 -20.18 -8.71 6.03
N TYR A 145 -19.02 -8.83 5.38
CA TYR A 145 -18.58 -7.91 4.32
C TYR A 145 -18.51 -8.56 2.93
N ARG A 146 -19.06 -9.78 2.78
CA ARG A 146 -19.12 -10.53 1.51
C ARG A 146 -19.81 -9.78 0.37
N MET A 147 -20.72 -8.86 0.69
CA MET A 147 -21.45 -8.08 -0.33
C MET A 147 -20.57 -6.94 -0.90
N LEU A 148 -19.53 -6.54 -0.18
CA LEU A 148 -18.63 -5.45 -0.57
C LEU A 148 -17.41 -5.98 -1.34
N VAL A 149 -16.92 -7.17 -0.97
CA VAL A 149 -15.67 -7.73 -1.50
C VAL A 149 -15.95 -8.69 -2.66
N GLY A 150 -15.48 -8.35 -3.86
CA GLY A 150 -15.53 -9.21 -5.04
C GLY A 150 -14.43 -10.29 -5.04
N MET A 151 -14.25 -10.95 -6.19
CA MET A 151 -13.08 -11.81 -6.39
C MET A 151 -11.81 -10.95 -6.38
N VAL A 152 -10.83 -11.37 -5.59
CA VAL A 152 -9.54 -10.71 -5.39
C VAL A 152 -8.42 -11.62 -5.85
N ASP A 153 -7.34 -11.03 -6.34
CA ASP A 153 -6.16 -11.74 -6.86
C ASP A 153 -5.19 -12.06 -5.73
N VAL A 154 -5.12 -11.19 -4.72
CA VAL A 154 -4.17 -11.31 -3.60
C VAL A 154 -4.84 -10.97 -2.29
N ILE A 155 -4.51 -11.76 -1.26
CA ILE A 155 -4.83 -11.45 0.13
C ILE A 155 -3.53 -11.16 0.87
N PHE A 156 -3.43 -9.97 1.48
CA PHE A 156 -2.36 -9.66 2.41
C PHE A 156 -2.93 -9.65 3.83
N SER A 157 -2.37 -10.46 4.72
CA SER A 157 -2.80 -10.55 6.11
C SER A 157 -1.73 -10.01 7.05
N ASP A 158 -2.00 -8.87 7.66
CA ASP A 158 -1.15 -8.22 8.68
C ASP A 158 -1.72 -8.38 10.10
N VAL A 159 -2.71 -9.27 10.25
CA VAL A 159 -3.40 -9.51 11.52
C VAL A 159 -2.47 -10.30 12.45
N ALA A 160 -2.12 -9.71 13.59
CA ALA A 160 -1.38 -10.38 14.66
C ALA A 160 -2.36 -11.09 15.60
N GLN A 161 -2.86 -12.26 15.20
CA GLN A 161 -3.75 -13.09 16.03
C GLN A 161 -3.37 -14.58 15.97
N PRO A 162 -3.57 -15.36 17.04
CA PRO A 162 -3.19 -16.78 17.10
C PRO A 162 -3.91 -17.68 16.08
N ASP A 163 -5.07 -17.26 15.57
CA ASP A 163 -5.94 -17.97 14.62
C ASP A 163 -5.72 -17.56 13.15
N GLN A 164 -4.58 -16.92 12.84
CA GLN A 164 -4.25 -16.37 11.52
C GLN A 164 -4.42 -17.35 10.34
N VAL A 165 -4.20 -18.66 10.55
CA VAL A 165 -4.34 -19.69 9.51
C VAL A 165 -5.80 -19.90 9.09
N TYR A 166 -6.77 -19.75 10.01
CA TYR A 166 -8.20 -19.90 9.68
C TYR A 166 -8.73 -18.73 8.83
N LEU A 167 -8.17 -17.53 9.02
CA LEU A 167 -8.50 -16.33 8.24
C LEU A 167 -8.10 -16.44 6.76
N SER A 168 -6.99 -17.11 6.46
CA SER A 168 -6.49 -17.28 5.08
C SER A 168 -7.11 -18.48 4.35
N SER A 169 -7.73 -19.42 5.06
CA SER A 169 -8.13 -20.74 4.52
C SER A 169 -9.57 -20.81 3.97
N TYR A 170 -10.35 -19.71 4.03
CA TYR A 170 -11.76 -19.72 3.56
C TYR A 170 -11.94 -19.65 2.03
N LYS A 171 -10.86 -19.79 1.26
CA LYS A 171 -10.88 -20.05 -0.18
C LYS A 171 -9.86 -21.13 -0.53
N SER A 172 -10.25 -22.39 -0.35
CA SER A 172 -9.83 -23.47 -1.23
C SER A 172 -11.06 -24.26 -1.68
#